data_AF-A0AA90QGN9-F1
#
_entry.id   AF-A0AA90QGN9-F1
#
_cell.length_a   1.000
_cell.length_b   1.000
_cell.length_c   1.000
_cell.angle_alpha   90.00
_cell.angle_beta   90.00
_cell.angle_gamma   90.00
#
_symmetry.space_group_name_H-M   'P 1'
#
loop_
_entity.id
_entity.type
_entity.pdbx_description
1 polymer ?
#
loop_
_entity_poly.entity_id
_entity_poly.type
_entity_poly.pdbx_seq_one_letter_code
_entity_poly.pdbx_strand_id
1 'polypeptide(L)'
;YTDYVGGKLFARITGSGLNQTLVLDPAAPTPYPPIINQINSYGISGLAPNGKLVFYTKPDPEHINKVSHLYSYDIATNTENKLIAMSQSAAFMFPNADEVIACVREGTPGHGFIVKYNYTAKTSVTTKFVSPVVATGLRTLTVGPGLNPKVYTGGFLNGGIGTYDPAATPAVKFTDEKGQSEGLAVLNNKLYTGLYQYAQIKSYDMLSTGLGNRKDLLDLSGDHKQDRPFAMLAIPAPVNKLVVGTVPQGGHASGALAILSLDAVSGLPAPVIKDNFVKGQSILTLTNIKNMIYGGTSAWGAFDDLPGKDENGNAETAKLFMFDISDPAKATFINPVADKQAITTLINVQGKIWGLAEDTLFIYDPDNAIDPISRHKLFDLSYAAWKIVWKAAKMVEAKN
;
A
#
# COMPACT_ATOMS: atom_id res chain seq x y z
N TYR A 1 -21.96 -8.92 1.95
CA TYR A 1 -21.65 -10.11 2.78
C TYR A 1 -22.96 -10.77 3.14
N THR A 2 -23.05 -12.08 2.95
CA THR A 2 -24.28 -12.84 3.16
C THR A 2 -23.91 -14.18 3.78
N ASP A 3 -24.45 -14.45 4.98
CA ASP A 3 -24.24 -15.71 5.69
C ASP A 3 -25.59 -16.41 5.90
N TYR A 4 -25.66 -17.73 5.65
CA TYR A 4 -26.85 -18.54 5.92
C TYR A 4 -26.58 -19.47 7.11
N VAL A 5 -27.23 -19.21 8.24
CA VAL A 5 -26.93 -19.85 9.52
C VAL A 5 -28.22 -20.11 10.29
N GLY A 6 -28.40 -21.35 10.77
CA GLY A 6 -29.55 -21.72 11.60
C GLY A 6 -30.91 -21.47 10.93
N GLY A 7 -30.99 -21.60 9.60
CA GLY A 7 -32.21 -21.32 8.85
C GLY A 7 -32.47 -19.83 8.58
N LYS A 8 -31.59 -18.93 9.02
CA LYS A 8 -31.69 -17.48 8.77
C LYS A 8 -30.62 -17.03 7.78
N LEU A 9 -30.96 -16.03 6.96
CA LEU A 9 -30.06 -15.36 6.04
C LEU A 9 -29.70 -13.99 6.60
N PHE A 10 -28.43 -13.79 6.92
CA PHE A 10 -27.87 -12.53 7.39
C PHE A 10 -27.33 -11.73 6.21
N ALA A 11 -28.14 -10.83 5.67
CA ALA A 11 -27.81 -10.04 4.49
C ALA A 11 -27.31 -8.65 4.89
N ARG A 12 -26.01 -8.40 4.68
CA ARG A 12 -25.40 -7.10 5.04
C ARG A 12 -25.53 -6.08 3.90
N ILE A 13 -26.07 -4.92 4.26
CA ILE A 13 -26.23 -3.73 3.41
C ILE A 13 -25.24 -2.67 3.91
N THR A 14 -24.30 -2.27 3.04
CA THR A 14 -23.25 -1.29 3.33
C THR A 14 -23.27 -0.12 2.35
N GLY A 15 -23.06 1.11 2.83
CA GLY A 15 -22.95 2.36 2.05
C GLY A 15 -22.19 3.44 2.84
N SER A 16 -22.13 4.69 2.37
CA SER A 16 -21.31 5.78 2.97
C SER A 16 -21.81 6.32 4.33
N GLY A 17 -22.38 5.46 5.16
CA GLY A 17 -23.05 5.78 6.42
C GLY A 17 -24.04 4.71 6.86
N LEU A 18 -24.35 3.76 5.97
CA LEU A 18 -25.21 2.61 6.25
C LEU A 18 -24.35 1.36 6.48
N ASN A 19 -24.52 0.72 7.63
CA ASN A 19 -23.97 -0.62 7.89
C ASN A 19 -25.01 -1.41 8.70
N GLN A 20 -25.88 -2.11 7.98
CA GLN A 20 -26.99 -2.86 8.56
C GLN A 20 -26.93 -4.30 8.08
N THR A 21 -27.35 -5.23 8.92
CA THR A 21 -27.54 -6.63 8.56
C THR A 21 -29.00 -7.00 8.77
N LEU A 22 -29.69 -7.34 7.68
CA LEU A 22 -31.05 -7.87 7.73
C LEU A 22 -30.98 -9.35 8.13
N VAL A 23 -31.83 -9.77 9.06
CA VAL A 23 -31.99 -11.18 9.44
C VAL A 23 -33.25 -11.71 8.78
N LEU A 24 -33.10 -12.34 7.63
CA LEU A 24 -34.20 -12.84 6.82
C LEU A 24 -34.49 -14.29 7.18
N ASP A 25 -35.77 -14.67 7.23
CA ASP A 25 -36.20 -16.06 7.34
C ASP A 25 -36.75 -16.50 5.96
N PRO A 26 -36.00 -17.33 5.20
CA PRO A 26 -36.48 -17.80 3.90
C PRO A 26 -37.74 -18.67 3.98
N ALA A 27 -38.01 -19.31 5.13
CA ALA A 27 -39.21 -20.11 5.32
C ALA A 27 -40.44 -19.26 5.72
N ALA A 28 -40.22 -18.06 6.25
CA ALA A 28 -41.26 -17.12 6.67
C ALA A 28 -40.90 -15.69 6.24
N PRO A 29 -40.95 -15.37 4.93
CA PRO A 29 -40.59 -14.05 4.43
C PRO A 29 -41.49 -12.96 5.02
N THR A 30 -40.89 -11.85 5.44
CA THR A 30 -41.58 -10.69 6.01
C THR A 30 -41.05 -9.40 5.39
N PRO A 31 -41.91 -8.38 5.15
CA PRO A 31 -41.46 -7.07 4.71
C PRO A 31 -40.68 -6.29 5.77
N TYR A 32 -40.73 -6.72 7.04
CA TYR A 32 -40.07 -6.07 8.17
C TYR A 32 -39.18 -7.05 8.93
N PRO A 33 -38.05 -7.50 8.34
CA PRO A 33 -37.13 -8.38 9.02
C PRO A 33 -36.41 -7.66 10.18
N PRO A 34 -35.97 -8.39 11.22
CA PRO A 34 -35.06 -7.84 12.22
C PRO A 34 -33.81 -7.23 11.58
N ILE A 35 -33.32 -6.13 12.15
CA ILE A 35 -32.14 -5.39 11.68
C ILE A 35 -31.11 -5.33 12.79
N ILE A 36 -29.88 -5.75 12.47
CA ILE A 36 -28.71 -5.59 13.34
C ILE A 36 -27.83 -4.48 12.78
N ASN A 37 -27.58 -3.44 13.58
CA ASN A 37 -26.77 -2.30 13.18
C ASN A 37 -25.28 -2.52 13.49
N GLN A 38 -24.41 -2.04 12.60
CA GLN A 38 -22.98 -1.85 12.81
C GLN A 38 -22.17 -3.13 13.10
N ILE A 39 -22.52 -4.27 12.49
CA ILE A 39 -21.61 -5.43 12.57
C ILE A 39 -20.31 -5.09 11.83
N ASN A 40 -19.17 -5.28 12.50
CA ASN A 40 -17.85 -5.05 11.93
C ASN A 40 -17.02 -6.33 11.74
N SER A 41 -17.37 -7.47 12.33
CA SER A 41 -16.70 -8.74 11.96
C SER A 41 -16.87 -9.04 10.47
N TYR A 42 -15.87 -9.69 9.85
CA TYR A 42 -15.91 -10.02 8.42
C TYR A 42 -17.06 -10.97 8.06
N GLY A 43 -17.43 -11.86 8.99
CA GLY A 43 -18.61 -12.71 8.89
C GLY A 43 -19.33 -12.83 10.23
N ILE A 44 -20.35 -13.67 10.27
CA ILE A 44 -21.05 -14.11 11.48
C ILE A 44 -20.62 -15.56 11.78
N SER A 45 -20.60 -15.95 13.05
CA SER A 45 -20.32 -17.35 13.39
C SER A 45 -21.37 -18.29 12.80
N GLY A 46 -21.01 -19.58 12.69
CA GLY A 46 -22.03 -20.63 12.56
C GLY A 46 -23.00 -20.64 13.74
N LEU A 47 -24.01 -21.51 13.68
CA LEU A 47 -24.94 -21.71 14.78
C LEU A 47 -24.19 -22.39 15.92
N ALA A 48 -24.24 -21.81 17.10
CA ALA A 48 -23.66 -22.40 18.29
C ALA A 48 -24.27 -23.79 18.54
N PRO A 49 -23.52 -24.75 19.12
CA PRO A 49 -24.04 -26.10 19.36
C PRO A 49 -25.31 -26.15 20.24
N ASN A 50 -25.60 -25.09 21.00
CA ASN A 50 -26.87 -24.94 21.72
C ASN A 50 -28.10 -24.71 20.82
N GLY A 51 -27.90 -24.55 19.51
CA GLY A 51 -28.94 -24.40 18.50
C GLY A 51 -29.62 -23.03 18.45
N LYS A 52 -29.13 -22.04 19.21
CA LYS A 52 -29.82 -20.75 19.41
C LYS A 52 -28.99 -19.52 19.08
N LEU A 53 -27.69 -19.56 19.34
CA LEU A 53 -26.87 -18.36 19.30
C LEU A 53 -26.00 -18.30 18.04
N VAL A 54 -25.85 -17.11 17.50
CA VAL A 54 -24.75 -16.74 16.59
C VAL A 54 -23.96 -15.59 17.20
N PHE A 55 -22.71 -15.42 16.79
CA PHE A 55 -21.77 -14.46 17.34
C PHE A 55 -21.18 -13.58 16.25
N TYR A 56 -20.95 -12.32 16.58
CA TYR A 56 -20.32 -11.33 15.72
C TYR A 56 -19.68 -10.22 16.57
N THR A 57 -18.93 -9.31 15.94
CA THR A 57 -18.42 -8.12 16.65
C THR A 57 -19.10 -6.84 16.16
N LYS A 58 -19.27 -5.86 17.06
CA LYS A 58 -19.70 -4.49 16.76
C LYS A 58 -18.69 -3.50 17.36
N PRO A 59 -18.47 -2.34 16.73
CA PRO A 59 -17.63 -1.31 17.32
C PRO A 59 -18.28 -0.76 18.59
N ASP A 60 -17.47 -0.31 19.53
CA ASP A 60 -17.96 0.44 20.69
C ASP A 60 -18.56 1.78 20.22
N PRO A 61 -19.82 2.12 20.57
CA PRO A 61 -20.45 3.38 20.18
C PRO A 61 -19.68 4.63 20.60
N GLU A 62 -18.99 4.58 21.76
CA GLU A 62 -18.20 5.69 22.29
C GLU A 62 -16.78 5.73 21.70
N HIS A 63 -16.32 4.60 21.13
CA HIS A 63 -14.94 4.42 20.68
C HIS A 63 -14.87 3.67 19.34
N ILE A 64 -15.63 4.16 18.35
CA ILE A 64 -15.95 3.43 17.10
C ILE A 64 -14.72 2.96 16.28
N ASN A 65 -13.58 3.64 16.44
CA ASN A 65 -12.32 3.34 15.74
C ASN A 65 -11.25 2.69 16.62
N LYS A 66 -11.55 2.37 17.89
CA LYS A 66 -10.54 1.91 18.86
C LYS A 66 -10.87 0.56 19.49
N VAL A 67 -12.15 0.27 19.74
CA VAL A 67 -12.57 -0.93 20.48
C VAL A 67 -13.80 -1.55 19.80
N SER A 68 -13.88 -2.88 19.81
CA SER A 68 -15.09 -3.62 19.47
C SER A 68 -15.55 -4.47 20.65
N HIS A 69 -16.72 -5.07 20.54
CA HIS A 69 -17.22 -6.03 21.51
C HIS A 69 -17.73 -7.28 20.79
N LEU A 70 -17.59 -8.43 21.45
CA LEU A 70 -18.32 -9.63 21.08
C LEU A 70 -19.80 -9.44 21.42
N TYR A 71 -20.65 -9.85 20.50
CA TYR A 71 -22.09 -9.93 20.71
C TYR A 71 -22.56 -11.36 20.44
N SER A 72 -23.59 -11.79 21.15
CA SER A 72 -24.42 -12.93 20.75
C SER A 72 -25.77 -12.43 20.24
N TYR A 73 -26.35 -13.19 19.33
CA TYR A 73 -27.69 -12.99 18.82
C TYR A 73 -28.47 -14.30 18.88
N ASP A 74 -29.61 -14.28 19.55
CA ASP A 74 -30.52 -15.41 19.64
C ASP A 74 -31.47 -15.41 18.44
N ILE A 75 -31.35 -16.43 17.59
CA ILE A 75 -32.07 -16.51 16.31
C ILE A 75 -33.57 -16.81 16.46
N ALA A 76 -34.01 -17.27 17.63
CA ALA A 76 -35.41 -17.58 17.90
C ALA A 76 -36.16 -16.37 18.44
N THR A 77 -35.50 -15.57 19.28
CA THR A 77 -36.09 -14.40 19.94
C THR A 77 -35.73 -13.07 19.27
N ASN A 78 -34.80 -13.09 18.32
CA ASN A 78 -34.25 -11.90 17.65
C ASN A 78 -33.61 -10.89 18.62
N THR A 79 -32.99 -11.38 19.70
CA THR A 79 -32.38 -10.52 20.74
C THR A 79 -30.85 -10.53 20.64
N GLU A 80 -30.24 -9.36 20.76
CA GLU A 80 -28.77 -9.22 20.82
C GLU A 80 -28.30 -8.95 22.26
N ASN A 81 -27.15 -9.52 22.63
CA ASN A 81 -26.50 -9.30 23.93
C ASN A 81 -25.04 -8.88 23.73
N LYS A 82 -24.65 -7.77 24.34
CA LYS A 82 -23.25 -7.33 24.43
C LYS A 82 -22.52 -8.22 25.44
N LEU A 83 -21.36 -8.76 25.05
CA LEU A 83 -20.56 -9.66 25.87
C LEU A 83 -19.27 -8.94 26.31
N ILE A 84 -18.11 -9.39 25.85
CA ILE A 84 -16.79 -8.88 26.24
C ILE A 84 -16.25 -7.85 25.25
N ALA A 85 -15.38 -6.95 25.72
CA ALA A 85 -14.58 -6.08 24.86
C ALA A 85 -13.48 -6.90 24.16
N MET A 86 -13.29 -6.69 22.85
CA MET A 86 -12.25 -7.32 22.04
C MET A 86 -12.07 -6.58 20.70
N SER A 87 -11.05 -6.92 19.93
CA SER A 87 -10.90 -6.37 18.57
C SER A 87 -11.90 -6.98 17.58
N GLN A 88 -12.05 -6.34 16.42
CA GLN A 88 -12.84 -6.86 15.30
C GLN A 88 -12.40 -8.30 14.97
N SER A 89 -13.36 -9.22 14.89
CA SER A 89 -13.06 -10.63 14.58
C SER A 89 -13.03 -10.89 13.08
N ALA A 90 -12.03 -11.68 12.67
CA ALA A 90 -11.87 -12.14 11.31
C ALA A 90 -12.58 -13.48 11.03
N ALA A 91 -12.73 -14.33 12.04
CA ALA A 91 -13.35 -15.65 11.92
C ALA A 91 -13.81 -16.17 13.28
N PHE A 92 -14.81 -17.05 13.28
CA PHE A 92 -15.33 -17.71 14.47
C PHE A 92 -15.28 -19.25 14.33
N MET A 93 -15.14 -19.96 15.45
CA MET A 93 -15.34 -21.41 15.52
C MET A 93 -15.89 -21.81 16.90
N PHE A 94 -16.53 -22.97 17.00
CA PHE A 94 -16.97 -23.55 18.27
C PHE A 94 -16.12 -24.77 18.61
N PRO A 95 -15.19 -24.68 19.59
CA PRO A 95 -14.40 -25.84 19.99
C PRO A 95 -15.21 -26.87 20.79
N ASN A 96 -16.32 -26.46 21.41
CA ASN A 96 -17.22 -27.31 22.19
C ASN A 96 -18.60 -26.65 22.35
N ALA A 97 -19.45 -27.23 23.19
CA ALA A 97 -20.84 -26.83 23.38
C ALA A 97 -21.07 -25.50 24.11
N ASP A 98 -20.06 -24.95 24.77
CA ASP A 98 -20.20 -23.76 25.64
C ASP A 98 -19.29 -22.59 25.23
N GLU A 99 -18.41 -22.79 24.25
CA GLU A 99 -17.39 -21.83 23.89
C GLU A 99 -17.47 -21.40 22.44
N VAL A 100 -17.22 -20.12 22.20
CA VAL A 100 -16.90 -19.57 20.89
C VAL A 100 -15.46 -19.08 20.89
N ILE A 101 -14.72 -19.43 19.85
CA ILE A 101 -13.42 -18.87 19.54
C ILE A 101 -13.61 -17.79 18.49
N ALA A 102 -13.09 -16.61 18.75
CA ALA A 102 -12.96 -15.54 17.79
C ALA A 102 -11.48 -15.29 17.48
N CYS A 103 -11.11 -15.44 16.21
CA CYS A 103 -9.80 -15.02 15.73
C CYS A 103 -9.84 -13.51 15.49
N VAL A 104 -8.96 -12.77 16.17
CA VAL A 104 -8.83 -11.33 16.00
C VAL A 104 -7.44 -11.00 15.47
N ARG A 105 -7.40 -10.06 14.53
CA ARG A 105 -6.16 -9.42 14.12
C ARG A 105 -5.97 -8.22 15.04
N GLU A 106 -5.00 -8.28 15.94
CA GLU A 106 -4.62 -7.11 16.73
C GLU A 106 -3.41 -6.40 16.12
N GLY A 107 -3.26 -5.12 16.47
CA GLY A 107 -2.24 -4.20 15.96
C GLY A 107 -0.80 -4.50 16.39
N THR A 108 -0.49 -5.64 17.01
CA THR A 108 0.91 -6.06 17.24
C THR A 108 1.40 -6.83 16.01
N PRO A 109 2.36 -6.31 15.23
CA PRO A 109 2.78 -6.98 14.01
C PRO A 109 3.36 -8.37 14.27
N GLY A 110 2.99 -9.34 13.42
CA GLY A 110 3.42 -10.74 13.52
C GLY A 110 2.66 -11.57 14.54
N HIS A 111 1.61 -11.02 15.16
CA HIS A 111 0.79 -11.72 16.13
C HIS A 111 -0.69 -11.62 15.79
N GLY A 112 -1.44 -12.66 16.15
CA GLY A 112 -2.89 -12.62 16.25
C GLY A 112 -3.30 -12.96 17.66
N PHE A 113 -4.59 -12.80 17.96
CA PHE A 113 -5.14 -13.24 19.22
C PHE A 113 -6.32 -14.17 18.97
N ILE A 114 -6.41 -15.18 19.80
CA ILE A 114 -7.55 -16.08 19.90
C ILE A 114 -8.28 -15.69 21.17
N VAL A 115 -9.49 -15.17 21.03
CA VAL A 115 -10.39 -14.92 22.16
C VAL A 115 -11.30 -16.13 22.29
N LYS A 116 -11.11 -16.91 23.36
CA LYS A 116 -12.04 -17.97 23.74
C LYS A 116 -13.04 -17.39 24.73
N TYR A 117 -14.32 -17.39 24.40
CA TYR A 117 -15.39 -16.94 25.28
C TYR A 117 -16.32 -18.11 25.60
N ASN A 118 -16.42 -18.45 26.88
CA ASN A 118 -17.41 -19.40 27.37
C ASN A 118 -18.71 -18.64 27.66
N TYR A 119 -19.74 -18.86 26.84
CA TYR A 119 -21.00 -18.12 26.92
C TYR A 119 -21.98 -18.68 27.97
N THR A 120 -21.67 -19.83 28.57
CA THR A 120 -22.41 -20.40 29.70
C THR A 120 -21.85 -19.89 31.02
N ALA A 121 -20.55 -20.02 31.24
CA ALA A 121 -19.83 -19.56 32.43
C ALA A 121 -19.57 -18.05 32.42
N LYS A 122 -19.74 -17.38 31.27
CA LYS A 122 -19.45 -15.95 31.05
C LYS A 122 -18.00 -15.57 31.34
N THR A 123 -17.06 -16.46 31.02
CA THR A 123 -15.62 -16.26 31.19
C THR A 123 -14.92 -16.15 29.85
N SER A 124 -13.76 -15.49 29.81
CA SER A 124 -12.96 -15.34 28.59
C SER A 124 -11.48 -15.57 28.85
N VAL A 125 -10.82 -16.22 27.90
CA VAL A 125 -9.35 -16.32 27.85
C VAL A 125 -8.89 -15.80 26.50
N THR A 126 -7.97 -14.84 26.53
CA THR A 126 -7.31 -14.34 25.34
C THR A 126 -5.91 -14.93 25.24
N THR A 127 -5.64 -15.63 24.15
CA THR A 127 -4.32 -16.20 23.86
C THR A 127 -3.72 -15.47 22.67
N LYS A 128 -2.57 -14.84 22.90
CA LYS A 128 -1.73 -14.30 21.84
C LYS A 128 -1.00 -15.44 21.14
N PHE A 129 -0.99 -15.46 19.81
CA PHE A 129 -0.21 -16.41 19.03
C PHE A 129 0.69 -15.67 18.03
N VAL A 130 1.80 -16.30 17.65
CA VAL A 130 2.65 -15.82 16.55
C VAL A 130 1.94 -16.19 15.25
N SER A 131 1.60 -15.19 14.45
CA SER A 131 0.96 -15.40 13.16
C SER A 131 1.98 -16.03 12.20
N PRO A 132 1.65 -17.14 11.51
CA PRO A 132 2.55 -17.71 10.53
C PRO A 132 2.77 -16.74 9.36
N VAL A 133 3.96 -16.79 8.76
CA VAL A 133 4.22 -16.09 7.50
C VAL A 133 3.36 -16.74 6.41
N VAL A 134 2.52 -15.96 5.77
CA VAL A 134 1.68 -16.39 4.64
C VAL A 134 2.03 -15.58 3.41
N ALA A 135 1.87 -16.18 2.23
CA ALA A 135 2.01 -15.46 0.97
C ALA A 135 1.05 -14.27 0.93
N THR A 136 1.47 -13.20 0.26
CA THR A 136 0.64 -12.02 0.04
C THR A 136 0.80 -11.51 -1.39
N GLY A 137 -0.06 -10.57 -1.79
CA GLY A 137 0.05 -9.91 -3.09
C GLY A 137 1.39 -9.19 -3.22
N LEU A 138 2.07 -9.40 -4.34
CA LEU A 138 3.29 -8.66 -4.67
C LEU A 138 2.93 -7.20 -4.92
N ARG A 139 3.54 -6.29 -4.16
CA ARG A 139 3.33 -4.85 -4.27
C ARG A 139 4.32 -4.19 -5.21
N THR A 140 5.57 -4.61 -5.14
CA THR A 140 6.66 -4.03 -5.90
C THR A 140 7.70 -5.10 -6.18
N LEU A 141 8.47 -4.91 -7.24
CA LEU A 141 9.56 -5.79 -7.59
C LEU A 141 10.71 -5.00 -8.21
N THR A 142 11.92 -5.48 -8.03
CA THR A 142 13.10 -5.06 -8.78
C THR A 142 14.02 -6.25 -9.03
N VAL A 143 14.90 -6.11 -10.00
CA VAL A 143 15.83 -7.15 -10.42
C VAL A 143 17.23 -6.71 -10.05
N GLY A 144 17.99 -7.59 -9.40
CA GLY A 144 19.39 -7.36 -9.06
C GLY A 144 20.29 -7.35 -10.29
N PRO A 145 21.55 -6.92 -10.15
CA PRO A 145 22.53 -7.00 -11.24
C PRO A 145 23.00 -8.45 -11.49
N GLY A 146 23.56 -8.71 -12.67
CA GLY A 146 24.24 -9.96 -13.03
C GLY A 146 23.45 -10.87 -13.98
N LEU A 147 24.11 -11.92 -14.48
CA LEU A 147 23.58 -12.87 -15.48
C LEU A 147 22.50 -13.82 -14.93
N ASN A 148 22.52 -14.09 -13.61
CA ASN A 148 21.47 -14.83 -12.90
C ASN A 148 20.90 -13.93 -11.81
N PRO A 149 20.15 -12.89 -12.19
CA PRO A 149 19.81 -11.84 -11.26
C PRO A 149 18.80 -12.34 -10.24
N LYS A 150 19.05 -12.01 -8.97
CA LYS A 150 18.06 -12.18 -7.91
C LYS A 150 16.89 -11.24 -8.16
N VAL A 151 15.68 -11.66 -7.83
CA VAL A 151 14.49 -10.81 -7.85
C VAL A 151 14.12 -10.44 -6.43
N TYR A 152 13.98 -9.13 -6.17
CA TYR A 152 13.54 -8.61 -4.88
C TYR A 152 12.11 -8.12 -5.01
N THR A 153 11.28 -8.46 -4.05
CA THR A 153 9.86 -8.13 -4.04
C THR A 153 9.45 -7.55 -2.71
N GLY A 154 8.50 -6.61 -2.72
CA GLY A 154 7.80 -6.18 -1.52
C GLY A 154 6.38 -6.72 -1.52
N GLY A 155 5.90 -7.21 -0.39
CA GLY A 155 4.52 -7.71 -0.24
C GLY A 155 3.56 -6.66 0.33
N PHE A 156 2.30 -6.70 -0.10
CA PHE A 156 1.19 -5.90 0.44
C PHE A 156 0.65 -6.53 1.75
N LEU A 157 0.15 -5.83 2.77
CA LEU A 157 0.61 -4.56 3.32
C LEU A 157 1.81 -4.83 4.25
N ASN A 158 1.64 -5.74 5.21
CA ASN A 158 2.73 -6.13 6.12
C ASN A 158 3.59 -7.26 5.54
N GLY A 159 3.69 -7.35 4.22
CA GLY A 159 4.20 -8.50 3.48
C GLY A 159 5.72 -8.65 3.45
N GLY A 160 6.45 -7.68 3.96
CA GLY A 160 7.92 -7.69 4.05
C GLY A 160 8.60 -7.75 2.69
N ILE A 161 9.90 -8.09 2.70
CA ILE A 161 10.73 -8.18 1.50
C ILE A 161 11.04 -9.65 1.20
N GLY A 162 10.67 -10.10 0.01
CA GLY A 162 11.04 -11.41 -0.52
C GLY A 162 12.24 -11.31 -1.46
N THR A 163 13.16 -12.27 -1.37
CA THR A 163 14.25 -12.46 -2.34
C THR A 163 14.06 -13.82 -3.02
N TYR A 164 13.96 -13.80 -4.35
CA TYR A 164 14.06 -14.99 -5.19
C TYR A 164 15.46 -15.07 -5.79
N ASP A 165 16.10 -16.22 -5.63
CA ASP A 165 17.41 -16.55 -6.18
C ASP A 165 17.31 -17.91 -6.88
N PRO A 166 17.34 -17.97 -8.23
CA PRO A 166 17.16 -19.21 -8.97
C PRO A 166 18.27 -20.25 -8.71
N ALA A 167 19.43 -19.81 -8.18
CA ALA A 167 20.54 -20.70 -7.86
C ALA A 167 20.53 -21.20 -6.40
N ALA A 168 19.66 -20.65 -5.54
CA ALA A 168 19.63 -21.00 -4.13
C ALA A 168 18.64 -22.13 -3.82
N THR A 169 18.92 -22.86 -2.73
CA THR A 169 17.96 -23.80 -2.11
C THR A 169 17.83 -23.45 -0.61
N PRO A 170 16.65 -23.00 -0.12
CA PRO A 170 15.45 -22.69 -0.88
C PRO A 170 15.65 -21.46 -1.79
N ALA A 171 14.97 -21.45 -2.93
CA ALA A 171 15.05 -20.37 -3.92
C ALA A 171 14.41 -19.06 -3.43
N VAL A 172 13.55 -19.12 -2.41
CA VAL A 172 12.86 -17.96 -1.84
C VAL A 172 13.27 -17.77 -0.40
N LYS A 173 13.58 -16.53 -0.03
CA LYS A 173 13.88 -16.10 1.33
C LYS A 173 13.10 -14.83 1.66
N PHE A 174 12.72 -14.69 2.91
CA PHE A 174 11.98 -13.53 3.40
C PHE A 174 12.79 -12.80 4.47
N THR A 175 12.65 -11.48 4.53
CA THR A 175 13.06 -10.71 5.70
C THR A 175 11.89 -10.56 6.66
N ASP A 176 12.21 -10.26 7.93
CA ASP A 176 11.26 -9.86 8.95
C ASP A 176 10.88 -8.37 8.85
N GLU A 177 11.25 -7.69 7.76
CA GLU A 177 10.89 -6.30 7.54
C GLU A 177 9.37 -6.16 7.55
N LYS A 178 8.89 -5.18 8.30
CA LYS A 178 7.46 -4.92 8.43
C LYS A 178 7.10 -3.74 7.55
N GLY A 179 5.91 -3.83 6.97
CA GLY A 179 5.37 -2.79 6.11
C GLY A 179 5.52 -3.10 4.63
N GLN A 180 4.99 -2.19 3.84
CA GLN A 180 4.78 -2.38 2.42
C GLN A 180 5.87 -1.62 1.68
N SER A 181 6.77 -2.31 0.99
CA SER A 181 7.70 -1.59 0.10
C SER A 181 6.94 -1.05 -1.11
N GLU A 182 6.94 0.27 -1.26
CA GLU A 182 6.32 0.97 -2.38
C GLU A 182 7.32 1.15 -3.53
N GLY A 183 8.56 1.49 -3.20
CA GLY A 183 9.67 1.63 -4.13
C GLY A 183 10.85 0.74 -3.72
N LEU A 184 11.58 0.22 -4.73
CA LEU A 184 12.82 -0.51 -4.55
C LEU A 184 13.86 0.02 -5.52
N ALA A 185 15.10 0.19 -5.06
CA ALA A 185 16.25 0.47 -5.91
C ALA A 185 17.42 -0.43 -5.52
N VAL A 186 18.21 -0.84 -6.51
CA VAL A 186 19.42 -1.65 -6.28
C VAL A 186 20.61 -0.85 -6.77
N LEU A 187 21.66 -0.79 -5.94
CA LEU A 187 22.95 -0.26 -6.34
C LEU A 187 24.06 -1.02 -5.62
N ASN A 188 25.06 -1.46 -6.39
CA ASN A 188 26.14 -2.30 -5.90
C ASN A 188 25.59 -3.53 -5.15
N ASN A 189 26.06 -3.78 -3.93
CA ASN A 189 25.60 -4.88 -3.10
C ASN A 189 24.52 -4.48 -2.07
N LYS A 190 23.74 -3.43 -2.38
CA LYS A 190 22.66 -2.93 -1.52
C LYS A 190 21.31 -2.88 -2.21
N LEU A 191 20.28 -3.26 -1.45
CA LEU A 191 18.88 -3.00 -1.76
C LEU A 191 18.42 -1.80 -0.92
N TYR A 192 17.84 -0.80 -1.56
CA TYR A 192 17.19 0.33 -0.92
C TYR A 192 15.68 0.16 -1.03
N THR A 193 14.98 0.32 0.08
CA THR A 193 13.53 0.19 0.14
C THR A 193 12.91 1.48 0.62
N GLY A 194 11.78 1.81 0.02
CA GLY A 194 10.91 2.86 0.48
C GLY A 194 9.61 2.24 1.01
N LEU A 195 9.31 2.42 2.29
CA LEU A 195 8.22 1.75 2.98
C LEU A 195 6.99 2.66 3.16
N TYR A 196 5.82 2.03 3.07
CA TYR A 196 4.54 2.52 3.56
C TYR A 196 4.20 1.81 4.89
N GLN A 197 3.75 2.52 5.92
CA GLN A 197 3.52 3.98 5.98
C GLN A 197 4.81 4.77 6.26
N TYR A 198 4.70 6.10 6.26
CA TYR A 198 5.69 7.04 6.80
C TYR A 198 6.90 7.37 5.91
N ALA A 199 6.90 6.95 4.64
CA ALA A 199 7.99 7.23 3.72
C ALA A 199 9.40 6.95 4.27
N GLN A 200 9.52 5.82 4.97
CA GLN A 200 10.78 5.38 5.56
C GLN A 200 11.68 4.78 4.48
N ILE A 201 12.90 5.28 4.41
CA ILE A 201 13.92 4.80 3.49
C ILE A 201 14.92 3.94 4.27
N LYS A 202 15.08 2.69 3.84
CA LYS A 202 16.00 1.74 4.46
C LYS A 202 16.96 1.16 3.43
N SER A 203 18.08 0.62 3.90
CA SER A 203 18.99 -0.16 3.09
C SER A 203 19.30 -1.51 3.72
N TYR A 204 19.61 -2.49 2.87
CA TYR A 204 20.01 -3.84 3.25
C TYR A 204 21.21 -4.25 2.42
N ASP A 205 22.15 -4.96 3.05
CA ASP A 205 23.19 -5.67 2.32
C ASP A 205 22.58 -6.90 1.64
N MET A 206 22.89 -7.06 0.35
CA MET A 206 22.48 -8.21 -0.45
C MET A 206 23.50 -9.33 -0.26
N LEU A 207 23.14 -10.35 0.52
CA LEU A 207 24.02 -11.48 0.84
C LEU A 207 23.59 -12.73 0.05
N SER A 208 24.46 -13.74 -0.02
CA SER A 208 24.09 -15.06 -0.51
C SER A 208 22.98 -15.69 0.35
N THR A 209 22.99 -15.39 1.64
CA THR A 209 22.03 -15.91 2.63
C THR A 209 20.70 -15.16 2.63
N GLY A 210 20.54 -14.04 1.92
CA GLY A 210 19.34 -13.20 1.94
C GLY A 210 19.70 -11.73 2.07
N LEU A 211 18.86 -10.95 2.75
CA LEU A 211 19.16 -9.56 3.08
C LEU A 211 19.65 -9.45 4.53
N GLY A 212 20.63 -8.59 4.78
CA GLY A 212 21.20 -8.37 6.11
C GLY A 212 21.56 -6.90 6.36
N ASN A 213 22.13 -6.61 7.55
CA ASN A 213 22.66 -5.29 7.92
C ASN A 213 21.71 -4.12 7.60
N ARG A 214 20.46 -4.23 8.07
CA ARG A 214 19.45 -3.17 7.86
C ARG A 214 19.94 -1.85 8.45
N LYS A 215 19.82 -0.78 7.67
CA LYS A 215 20.02 0.61 8.13
C LYS A 215 18.83 1.47 7.78
N ASP A 216 18.36 2.24 8.74
CA ASP A 216 17.36 3.28 8.54
C ASP A 216 18.10 4.54 8.03
N LEU A 217 17.74 5.03 6.85
CA LEU A 217 18.45 6.11 6.17
C LEU A 217 17.72 7.44 6.28
N LEU A 218 16.39 7.42 6.23
CA LEU A 218 15.56 8.62 6.24
C LEU A 218 14.14 8.29 6.65
N ASP A 219 13.49 9.21 7.36
CA ASP A 219 12.05 9.21 7.63
C ASP A 219 11.50 10.57 7.20
N LEU A 220 10.56 10.57 6.26
CA LEU A 220 9.95 11.78 5.71
C LEU A 220 8.55 12.04 6.29
N SER A 221 8.09 11.27 7.28
CA SER A 221 6.73 11.42 7.82
C SER A 221 6.55 12.56 8.81
N GLY A 222 7.63 12.95 9.50
CA GLY A 222 7.63 13.99 10.52
C GLY A 222 7.32 15.36 9.93
N ASP A 223 8.34 16.19 9.75
CA ASP A 223 8.15 17.57 9.31
C ASP A 223 7.73 17.67 7.84
N HIS A 224 8.11 16.68 7.02
CA HIS A 224 7.83 16.65 5.58
C HIS A 224 6.46 16.03 5.22
N LYS A 225 5.77 15.41 6.19
CA LYS A 225 4.42 14.85 6.02
C LYS A 225 4.28 13.88 4.84
N GLN A 226 5.30 13.09 4.57
CA GLN A 226 5.30 12.10 3.49
C GLN A 226 4.84 10.71 3.94
N ASP A 227 4.34 9.89 3.01
CA ASP A 227 3.75 8.59 3.33
C ASP A 227 4.22 7.43 2.43
N ARG A 228 4.28 7.63 1.11
CA ARG A 228 4.63 6.55 0.16
C ARG A 228 5.77 6.96 -0.78
N PRO A 229 6.97 6.39 -0.65
CA PRO A 229 8.13 6.68 -1.48
C PRO A 229 8.14 5.75 -2.70
N PHE A 230 7.33 6.10 -3.71
CA PHE A 230 7.16 5.29 -4.91
C PHE A 230 8.37 5.31 -5.83
N ALA A 231 8.90 6.50 -6.07
CA ALA A 231 10.00 6.69 -7.00
C ALA A 231 11.31 6.52 -6.24
N MET A 232 12.03 5.44 -6.52
CA MET A 232 13.32 5.13 -5.90
C MET A 232 14.35 4.93 -7.01
N LEU A 233 15.33 5.83 -7.10
CA LEU A 233 16.38 5.79 -8.10
C LEU A 233 17.75 5.86 -7.45
N ALA A 234 18.50 4.77 -7.51
CA ALA A 234 19.89 4.74 -7.07
C ALA A 234 20.82 4.95 -8.27
N ILE A 235 21.75 5.89 -8.14
CA ILE A 235 22.65 6.33 -9.22
C ILE A 235 24.08 5.95 -8.83
N PRO A 236 24.82 5.21 -9.67
CA PRO A 236 26.17 4.77 -9.35
C PRO A 236 27.16 5.93 -9.25
N ALA A 237 28.37 5.62 -8.77
CA ALA A 237 29.51 6.52 -8.84
C ALA A 237 29.77 7.00 -10.29
N PRO A 238 30.25 8.23 -10.48
CA PRO A 238 30.73 9.16 -9.44
C PRO A 238 29.63 9.96 -8.73
N VAL A 239 28.36 9.84 -9.14
CA VAL A 239 27.25 10.57 -8.50
C VAL A 239 26.91 9.98 -7.13
N ASN A 240 26.84 8.65 -7.04
CA ASN A 240 26.64 7.86 -5.82
C ASN A 240 25.53 8.41 -4.90
N LYS A 241 24.30 8.53 -5.44
CA LYS A 241 23.15 9.09 -4.72
C LYS A 241 21.91 8.20 -4.83
N LEU A 242 21.04 8.30 -3.85
CA LEU A 242 19.66 7.81 -3.90
C LEU A 242 18.72 9.00 -4.03
N VAL A 243 17.94 9.04 -5.11
CA VAL A 243 16.88 10.03 -5.35
C VAL A 243 15.54 9.37 -5.06
N VAL A 244 14.73 10.03 -4.26
CA VAL A 244 13.44 9.54 -3.77
C VAL A 244 12.36 10.55 -4.11
N GLY A 245 11.29 10.07 -4.73
CA GLY A 245 10.06 10.82 -4.95
C GLY A 245 8.89 10.16 -4.22
N THR A 246 8.06 10.99 -3.59
CA THR A 246 7.03 10.52 -2.66
C THR A 246 5.61 10.94 -3.05
N VAL A 247 4.65 10.26 -2.42
CA VAL A 247 3.28 10.69 -2.19
C VAL A 247 3.16 11.07 -0.70
N PRO A 248 2.52 12.20 -0.39
CA PRO A 248 2.33 12.70 0.96
C PRO A 248 1.26 11.94 1.74
N GLN A 249 1.18 12.25 3.04
CA GLN A 249 0.09 11.82 3.92
C GLN A 249 -1.25 12.44 3.46
N GLY A 250 -2.37 11.79 3.79
CA GLY A 250 -3.70 12.34 3.51
C GLY A 250 -3.87 13.75 4.09
N GLY A 251 -4.46 14.66 3.32
CA GLY A 251 -4.63 16.07 3.68
C GLY A 251 -3.44 16.98 3.34
N HIS A 252 -2.38 16.45 2.72
CA HIS A 252 -1.24 17.22 2.22
C HIS A 252 -1.15 17.12 0.69
N ALA A 253 -0.95 18.22 -0.01
CA ALA A 253 -1.24 18.28 -1.45
C ALA A 253 -0.09 17.85 -2.39
N SER A 254 1.13 17.63 -1.90
CA SER A 254 2.28 17.44 -2.80
C SER A 254 3.34 16.47 -2.29
N GLY A 255 3.88 15.69 -3.22
CA GLY A 255 5.06 14.86 -3.00
C GLY A 255 6.32 15.68 -2.76
N ALA A 256 7.26 15.10 -2.03
CA ALA A 256 8.60 15.61 -1.82
C ALA A 256 9.60 14.91 -2.75
N LEU A 257 10.68 15.63 -3.08
CA LEU A 257 11.88 15.09 -3.69
C LEU A 257 12.99 15.08 -2.63
N ALA A 258 13.54 13.91 -2.32
CA ALA A 258 14.69 13.76 -1.41
C ALA A 258 15.90 13.19 -2.15
N ILE A 259 17.09 13.71 -1.87
CA ILE A 259 18.35 13.27 -2.46
C ILE A 259 19.32 12.96 -1.33
N LEU A 260 19.73 11.69 -1.23
CA LEU A 260 20.66 11.19 -0.24
C LEU A 260 21.99 10.89 -0.93
N SER A 261 23.11 11.42 -0.40
CA SER A 261 24.43 10.89 -0.77
C SER A 261 24.59 9.50 -0.17
N LEU A 262 25.27 8.61 -0.91
CA LEU A 262 25.62 7.26 -0.49
C LEU A 262 27.12 7.13 -0.20
N ASP A 263 27.85 8.24 -0.15
CA ASP A 263 29.27 8.29 0.20
C ASP A 263 29.43 8.16 1.72
N ALA A 264 30.19 7.14 2.16
CA ALA A 264 30.24 6.72 3.56
C ALA A 264 31.57 7.09 4.24
N VAL A 265 31.95 8.37 4.24
CA VAL A 265 33.26 8.79 4.82
C VAL A 265 33.24 8.78 6.36
N SER A 266 32.09 8.96 7.01
CA SER A 266 31.90 8.81 8.47
C SER A 266 30.43 8.79 8.92
N GLY A 267 29.52 8.61 7.98
CA GLY A 267 28.08 8.86 8.11
C GLY A 267 27.56 9.40 6.78
N LEU A 268 26.26 9.30 6.53
CA LEU A 268 25.69 9.91 5.33
C LEU A 268 25.58 11.42 5.54
N PRO A 269 25.94 12.25 4.54
CA PRO A 269 25.63 13.67 4.56
C PRO A 269 24.12 13.91 4.75
N ALA A 270 23.76 15.08 5.27
CA ALA A 270 22.36 15.47 5.38
C ALA A 270 21.67 15.43 4.00
N PRO A 271 20.45 14.89 3.90
CA PRO A 271 19.74 14.81 2.63
C PRO A 271 19.31 16.21 2.16
N VAL A 272 19.26 16.40 0.85
CA VAL A 272 18.56 17.55 0.26
C VAL A 272 17.10 17.16 0.08
N ILE A 273 16.19 17.86 0.77
CA ILE A 273 14.75 17.60 0.71
C ILE A 273 14.03 18.82 0.17
N LYS A 274 13.14 18.59 -0.80
CA LYS A 274 12.27 19.60 -1.39
C LYS A 274 10.84 19.16 -1.28
N ASP A 275 10.15 19.68 -0.27
CA ASP A 275 8.70 19.56 -0.18
C ASP A 275 8.03 20.33 -1.31
N ASN A 276 6.84 19.89 -1.71
CA ASN A 276 6.06 20.57 -2.74
C ASN A 276 6.85 20.76 -4.05
N PHE A 277 7.67 19.78 -4.42
CA PHE A 277 8.58 19.87 -5.57
C PHE A 277 7.80 20.08 -6.88
N VAL A 278 6.66 19.40 -7.01
CA VAL A 278 5.64 19.73 -8.00
C VAL A 278 4.36 20.05 -7.25
N LYS A 279 3.95 21.32 -7.32
CA LYS A 279 2.77 21.80 -6.59
C LYS A 279 1.53 20.99 -6.96
N GLY A 280 0.82 20.47 -5.95
CA GLY A 280 -0.42 19.71 -6.09
C GLY A 280 -0.24 18.27 -6.59
N GLN A 281 1.01 17.80 -6.76
CA GLN A 281 1.29 16.55 -7.46
C GLN A 281 2.25 15.65 -6.68
N SER A 282 2.05 14.34 -6.83
CA SER A 282 2.94 13.31 -6.29
C SER A 282 4.02 12.91 -7.29
N ILE A 283 5.17 12.42 -6.81
CA ILE A 283 6.24 11.89 -7.67
C ILE A 283 6.18 10.37 -7.68
N LEU A 284 5.91 9.76 -8.84
CA LEU A 284 5.67 8.32 -8.95
C LEU A 284 6.83 7.53 -9.54
N THR A 285 7.63 8.17 -10.39
CA THR A 285 8.71 7.50 -11.11
C THR A 285 9.89 8.43 -11.34
N LEU A 286 11.08 7.86 -11.37
CA LEU A 286 12.35 8.55 -11.56
C LEU A 286 13.26 7.70 -12.47
N THR A 287 14.02 8.36 -13.33
CA THR A 287 15.14 7.78 -14.08
C THR A 287 16.22 8.84 -14.29
N ASN A 288 17.36 8.46 -14.87
CA ASN A 288 18.43 9.40 -15.16
C ASN A 288 19.15 9.12 -16.49
N ILE A 289 19.72 10.19 -17.04
CA ILE A 289 20.76 10.15 -18.06
C ILE A 289 21.95 10.92 -17.48
N LYS A 290 23.04 10.22 -17.15
CA LYS A 290 24.19 10.80 -16.45
C LYS A 290 23.72 11.50 -15.15
N ASN A 291 23.97 12.81 -15.03
CA ASN A 291 23.61 13.64 -13.87
C ASN A 291 22.22 14.26 -13.95
N MET A 292 21.54 14.15 -15.11
CA MET A 292 20.20 14.68 -15.30
C MET A 292 19.18 13.68 -14.78
N ILE A 293 18.34 14.14 -13.86
CA ILE A 293 17.23 13.37 -13.30
C ILE A 293 15.98 13.73 -14.06
N TYR A 294 15.16 12.71 -14.33
CA TYR A 294 13.85 12.84 -14.93
C TYR A 294 12.83 12.18 -14.01
N GLY A 295 11.67 12.80 -13.82
CA GLY A 295 10.61 12.21 -13.02
C GLY A 295 9.22 12.48 -13.57
N GLY A 296 8.35 11.51 -13.36
CA GLY A 296 6.94 11.56 -13.75
C GLY A 296 6.05 11.69 -12.52
N THR A 297 5.02 12.52 -12.63
CA THR A 297 4.11 12.81 -11.53
C THR A 297 2.73 12.19 -11.69
N SER A 298 1.98 12.20 -10.59
CA SER A 298 0.53 12.05 -10.55
C SER A 298 -0.10 13.41 -10.29
N ALA A 299 -1.15 13.77 -11.03
CA ALA A 299 -1.96 14.96 -10.76
C ALA A 299 -2.69 14.87 -9.42
N TRP A 300 -2.82 13.66 -8.86
CA TRP A 300 -3.27 13.43 -7.50
C TRP A 300 -2.15 13.71 -6.50
N GLY A 301 -2.38 14.71 -5.66
CA GLY A 301 -1.51 15.09 -4.56
C GLY A 301 -1.36 14.00 -3.52
N ALA A 302 -2.45 13.55 -2.90
CA ALA A 302 -2.48 12.50 -1.88
C ALA A 302 -3.61 11.47 -2.10
N PHE A 303 -3.73 10.53 -1.16
CA PHE A 303 -4.91 9.66 -1.05
C PHE A 303 -6.19 10.49 -0.86
N ASP A 304 -7.19 10.24 -1.70
CA ASP A 304 -8.47 10.95 -1.76
C ASP A 304 -8.39 12.46 -2.09
N ASP A 305 -7.22 12.95 -2.53
CA ASP A 305 -7.12 14.30 -3.11
C ASP A 305 -7.69 14.28 -4.54
N LEU A 306 -8.29 15.37 -5.00
CA LEU A 306 -8.68 15.49 -6.41
C LEU A 306 -7.59 16.25 -7.17
N PRO A 307 -7.37 15.95 -8.46
CA PRO A 307 -6.46 16.74 -9.27
C PRO A 307 -6.81 18.22 -9.17
N GLY A 308 -5.77 19.05 -8.96
CA GLY A 308 -5.91 20.50 -9.00
C GLY A 308 -6.55 20.95 -10.31
N LYS A 309 -7.03 22.19 -10.36
CA LYS A 309 -7.55 22.78 -11.60
C LYS A 309 -6.71 23.96 -12.02
N ASP A 310 -6.51 24.11 -13.33
CA ASP A 310 -5.92 25.31 -13.91
C ASP A 310 -6.87 26.52 -13.81
N GLU A 311 -6.40 27.69 -14.25
CA GLU A 311 -7.18 28.94 -14.26
C GLU A 311 -8.48 28.87 -15.07
N ASN A 312 -8.57 27.91 -16.01
CA ASN A 312 -9.73 27.68 -16.86
C ASN A 312 -10.65 26.58 -16.30
N GLY A 313 -10.33 26.01 -15.14
CA GLY A 313 -11.11 24.96 -14.48
C GLY A 313 -10.87 23.54 -15.00
N ASN A 314 -9.88 23.34 -15.88
CA ASN A 314 -9.50 22.01 -16.35
C ASN A 314 -8.64 21.32 -15.31
N ALA A 315 -8.79 19.99 -15.18
CA ALA A 315 -7.94 19.23 -14.28
C ALA A 315 -6.47 19.32 -14.71
N GLU A 316 -5.57 19.52 -13.74
CA GLU A 316 -4.14 19.48 -13.98
C GLU A 316 -3.73 18.11 -14.53
N THR A 317 -2.75 18.15 -15.43
CA THR A 317 -2.15 16.96 -16.04
C THR A 317 -0.83 16.62 -15.34
N ALA A 318 -0.40 15.37 -15.48
CA ALA A 318 0.91 14.93 -15.04
C ALA A 318 2.02 15.68 -15.77
N LYS A 319 3.11 15.90 -15.04
CA LYS A 319 4.31 16.62 -15.49
C LYS A 319 5.47 15.66 -15.59
N LEU A 320 6.24 15.80 -16.66
CA LEU A 320 7.62 15.34 -16.72
C LEU A 320 8.49 16.47 -16.19
N PHE A 321 9.24 16.23 -15.12
CA PHE A 321 10.23 17.17 -14.63
C PHE A 321 11.64 16.68 -14.91
N MET A 322 12.58 17.63 -15.00
CA MET A 322 13.99 17.33 -15.13
C MET A 322 14.86 18.36 -14.43
N PHE A 323 15.98 17.93 -13.87
CA PHE A 323 16.97 18.80 -13.23
C PHE A 323 18.36 18.15 -13.23
N ASP A 324 19.41 18.96 -13.15
CA ASP A 324 20.76 18.46 -12.85
C ASP A 324 20.87 18.16 -11.36
N ILE A 325 21.33 16.96 -10.99
CA ILE A 325 21.39 16.52 -9.59
C ILE A 325 22.28 17.39 -8.68
N SER A 326 23.15 18.24 -9.23
CA SER A 326 23.90 19.24 -8.49
C SER A 326 23.07 20.48 -8.11
N ASP A 327 22.02 20.79 -8.87
CA ASP A 327 21.15 21.96 -8.65
C ASP A 327 19.67 21.62 -8.92
N PRO A 328 19.01 20.87 -8.01
CA PRO A 328 17.59 20.57 -8.11
C PRO A 328 16.68 21.80 -8.01
N ALA A 329 17.20 23.03 -7.80
CA ALA A 329 16.37 24.25 -7.81
C ALA A 329 16.03 24.72 -9.22
N LYS A 330 16.83 24.32 -10.22
CA LYS A 330 16.61 24.65 -11.63
C LYS A 330 15.84 23.56 -12.35
N ALA A 331 14.78 23.06 -11.72
CA ALA A 331 13.93 22.07 -12.34
C ALA A 331 13.10 22.68 -13.46
N THR A 332 13.06 22.00 -14.60
CA THR A 332 12.14 22.30 -15.70
C THR A 332 10.98 21.33 -15.65
N PHE A 333 9.80 21.78 -16.08
CA PHE A 333 8.57 20.99 -16.10
C PHE A 333 7.92 21.10 -17.48
N ILE A 334 7.51 19.97 -18.04
CA ILE A 334 6.72 19.92 -19.28
C ILE A 334 5.52 18.99 -19.10
N ASN A 335 4.51 19.15 -19.96
CA ASN A 335 3.36 18.27 -20.01
C ASN A 335 3.55 17.33 -21.21
N PRO A 336 4.13 16.13 -21.03
CA PRO A 336 4.56 15.31 -22.15
C PRO A 336 3.37 14.77 -22.94
N VAL A 337 2.21 14.58 -22.33
CA VAL A 337 0.97 14.21 -23.01
C VAL A 337 -0.13 15.09 -22.44
N ALA A 338 -0.78 15.87 -23.31
CA ALA A 338 -1.95 16.66 -22.91
C ALA A 338 -3.01 15.71 -22.32
N ASP A 339 -3.88 16.23 -21.45
CA ASP A 339 -5.01 15.53 -20.81
C ASP A 339 -4.70 14.30 -19.91
N LYS A 340 -3.47 13.82 -19.83
CA LYS A 340 -3.10 12.66 -18.99
C LYS A 340 -2.72 13.08 -17.58
N GLN A 341 -3.23 12.35 -16.59
CA GLN A 341 -3.12 12.73 -15.17
C GLN A 341 -2.08 11.93 -14.40
N ALA A 342 -1.49 10.86 -14.96
CA ALA A 342 -0.43 10.13 -14.29
C ALA A 342 0.64 9.61 -15.25
N ILE A 343 1.92 9.88 -14.94
CA ILE A 343 3.09 9.25 -15.54
C ILE A 343 3.63 8.24 -14.52
N THR A 344 3.33 6.95 -14.69
CA THR A 344 3.62 5.95 -13.66
C THR A 344 4.94 5.20 -13.86
N THR A 345 5.59 5.37 -15.01
CA THR A 345 6.87 4.71 -15.29
C THR A 345 7.69 5.51 -16.30
N LEU A 346 8.99 5.59 -16.05
CA LEU A 346 10.01 6.11 -16.95
C LEU A 346 11.15 5.10 -17.07
N ILE A 347 11.71 4.94 -18.27
CA ILE A 347 12.96 4.21 -18.50
C ILE A 347 13.86 5.02 -19.43
N ASN A 348 15.17 4.91 -19.21
CA ASN A 348 16.18 5.43 -20.14
C ASN A 348 16.47 4.33 -21.17
N VAL A 349 16.23 4.62 -22.45
CA VAL A 349 16.56 3.74 -23.57
C VAL A 349 17.48 4.53 -24.50
N GLN A 350 18.76 4.15 -24.53
CA GLN A 350 19.78 4.74 -25.41
C GLN A 350 19.85 6.28 -25.33
N GLY A 351 19.77 6.84 -24.12
CA GLY A 351 19.85 8.29 -23.91
C GLY A 351 18.55 9.04 -24.18
N LYS A 352 17.44 8.34 -24.40
CA LYS A 352 16.09 8.91 -24.50
C LYS A 352 15.25 8.44 -23.34
N ILE A 353 14.30 9.27 -22.92
CA ILE A 353 13.37 8.94 -21.84
C ILE A 353 12.08 8.43 -22.46
N TRP A 354 11.78 7.17 -22.22
CA TRP A 354 10.49 6.59 -22.56
C TRP A 354 9.62 6.65 -21.33
N GLY A 355 8.39 7.13 -21.46
CA GLY A 355 7.45 7.24 -20.36
C GLY A 355 6.06 6.79 -20.75
N LEU A 356 5.33 6.20 -19.79
CA LEU A 356 3.92 5.88 -19.99
C LEU A 356 3.05 6.84 -19.17
N ALA A 357 2.28 7.65 -19.89
CA ALA A 357 1.25 8.52 -19.35
C ALA A 357 -0.11 7.87 -19.63
N GLU A 358 -0.66 7.18 -18.63
CA GLU A 358 -1.88 6.35 -18.75
C GLU A 358 -1.81 5.35 -19.92
N ASP A 359 -2.48 5.65 -21.03
CA ASP A 359 -2.56 4.84 -22.23
C ASP A 359 -1.52 5.18 -23.31
N THR A 360 -0.74 6.23 -23.09
CA THR A 360 0.12 6.81 -24.12
C THR A 360 1.59 6.66 -23.73
N LEU A 361 2.34 5.96 -24.59
CA LEU A 361 3.80 5.95 -24.56
C LEU A 361 4.31 7.25 -25.19
N PHE A 362 5.14 8.00 -24.48
CA PHE A 362 5.87 9.14 -25.04
C PHE A 362 7.38 8.88 -25.02
N ILE A 363 8.08 9.45 -26.00
CA ILE A 363 9.54 9.40 -26.08
C ILE A 363 10.05 10.84 -26.04
N TYR A 364 10.83 11.16 -25.03
CA TYR A 364 11.46 12.45 -24.84
C TYR A 364 12.97 12.35 -25.13
N ASP A 365 13.47 13.26 -25.96
CA ASP A 365 14.88 13.39 -26.27
C ASP A 365 15.44 14.63 -25.56
N PRO A 366 16.40 14.48 -24.63
CA PRO A 366 17.00 15.63 -23.94
C PRO A 366 17.62 16.67 -24.88
N ASP A 367 18.03 16.27 -26.08
CA ASP A 367 18.58 17.20 -27.09
C ASP A 367 17.48 18.05 -27.74
N ASN A 368 16.20 17.68 -27.58
CA ASN A 368 15.02 18.40 -28.05
C ASN A 368 14.12 18.75 -26.85
N ALA A 369 14.60 19.64 -25.99
CA ALA A 369 14.10 19.82 -24.62
C ALA A 369 12.69 20.43 -24.44
N ILE A 370 11.94 20.65 -25.51
CA ILE A 370 10.65 21.37 -25.46
C ILE A 370 9.46 20.40 -25.46
N ASP A 371 9.50 19.33 -26.26
CA ASP A 371 8.37 18.43 -26.46
C ASP A 371 8.84 16.99 -26.74
N PRO A 372 8.12 15.94 -26.27
CA PRO A 372 8.37 14.58 -26.71
C PRO A 372 8.42 14.44 -28.23
N ILE A 373 9.48 13.80 -28.72
CA ILE A 373 9.70 13.54 -30.15
C ILE A 373 8.73 12.48 -30.71
N SER A 374 8.06 11.72 -29.86
CA SER A 374 7.02 10.77 -30.27
C SER A 374 5.98 10.51 -29.17
N ARG A 375 4.76 10.17 -29.60
CA ARG A 375 3.63 9.74 -28.77
C ARG A 375 2.89 8.61 -29.47
N HIS A 376 2.64 7.53 -28.76
CA HIS A 376 1.92 6.36 -29.25
C HIS A 376 0.84 5.97 -28.24
N LYS A 377 -0.42 6.19 -28.61
CA LYS A 377 -1.53 5.65 -27.83
C LYS A 377 -1.56 4.13 -28.00
N LEU A 378 -1.40 3.41 -26.91
CA LEU A 378 -1.28 1.94 -26.89
C LEU A 378 -2.64 1.26 -26.69
N PHE A 379 -3.54 1.89 -25.93
CA PHE A 379 -4.87 1.38 -25.60
C PHE A 379 -5.80 2.55 -25.24
N ASP A 380 -7.04 2.27 -24.82
CA ASP A 380 -7.97 3.27 -24.29
C ASP A 380 -8.03 3.15 -22.77
N LEU A 381 -7.35 4.05 -22.05
CA LEU A 381 -7.41 4.11 -20.60
C LEU A 381 -7.28 5.56 -20.15
N SER A 382 -8.23 5.99 -19.32
CA SER A 382 -8.15 7.26 -18.62
C SER A 382 -8.45 7.08 -17.15
N TYR A 383 -7.71 7.82 -16.33
CA TYR A 383 -7.90 7.83 -14.88
C TYR A 383 -8.76 8.99 -14.39
N ALA A 384 -9.38 9.77 -15.27
CA ALA A 384 -10.21 10.92 -14.90
C ALA A 384 -11.35 10.58 -13.93
N ALA A 385 -11.88 9.35 -13.97
CA ALA A 385 -12.93 8.88 -13.06
C ALA A 385 -12.40 8.26 -11.76
N TRP A 386 -11.08 8.12 -11.61
CA TRP A 386 -10.46 7.47 -10.46
C TRP A 386 -10.22 8.47 -9.33
N LYS A 387 -10.30 7.97 -8.11
CA LYS A 387 -9.94 8.75 -6.92
C LYS A 387 -8.44 8.90 -6.74
N ILE A 388 -7.66 7.98 -7.32
CA ILE A 388 -6.21 8.02 -7.24
C ILE A 388 -5.53 7.07 -8.23
N VAL A 389 -4.32 7.44 -8.64
CA VAL A 389 -3.38 6.55 -9.34
C VAL A 389 -1.97 6.72 -8.80
N TRP A 390 -1.40 5.62 -8.32
CA TRP A 390 0.00 5.57 -7.87
C TRP A 390 0.84 4.59 -8.66
N LYS A 391 0.24 3.49 -9.12
CA LYS A 391 0.87 2.51 -10.01
C LYS A 391 -0.20 1.94 -10.93
N ALA A 392 0.05 2.08 -12.21
CA ALA A 392 -0.83 1.68 -13.30
C ALA A 392 -0.13 0.71 -14.24
N ALA A 393 1.09 1.09 -14.64
CA ALA A 393 1.96 0.30 -15.48
C ALA A 393 3.41 0.42 -15.02
N LYS A 394 4.23 -0.56 -15.40
CA LYS A 394 5.67 -0.56 -15.20
C LYS A 394 6.35 -1.04 -16.48
N MET A 395 7.34 -0.29 -16.95
CA MET A 395 8.24 -0.74 -17.99
C MET A 395 9.48 -1.37 -17.36
N VAL A 396 9.98 -2.44 -17.99
CA VAL A 396 11.23 -3.09 -17.61
C VAL A 396 12.08 -3.26 -18.85
N GLU A 397 13.36 -2.94 -18.73
CA GLU A 397 14.34 -3.24 -19.76
C GLU A 397 14.82 -4.68 -19.59
N ALA A 398 14.68 -5.49 -20.64
CA ALA A 398 15.34 -6.80 -20.68
C ALA A 398 16.84 -6.56 -20.89
N LYS A 399 17.64 -6.80 -19.85
CA LYS A 399 19.10 -6.79 -19.96
C LYS A 399 19.54 -8.16 -20.46
N ASN A 400 19.98 -8.22 -21.72
CA ASN A 400 20.63 -9.39 -22.30
C ASN A 400 22.09 -9.45 -21.87
#